data_AF-A0A843AEB0-F1
#
_entry.id   AF-A0A843AEB0-F1
#
_cell.length_a   1.000
_cell.length_b   1.000
_cell.length_c   1.000
_cell.angle_alpha   90.00
_cell.angle_beta   90.00
_cell.angle_gamma   90.00
#
_symmetry.space_group_name_H-M   'P 1'
#
loop_
_entity.id
_entity.type
_entity.pdbx_description
1 polymer ?
#
loop_
_entity_poly.entity_id
_entity_poly.type
_entity_poly.pdbx_seq_one_letter_code
_entity_poly.pdbx_strand_id
1 'polypeptide(L)'
;MQIIADVGGIPGKDCRGFCKYCYFRKVKDGDPLGCKHCLPGHIGCDHCGDDVRELKNDFIQPFIVISSVQTSLMMGNNRDQDLKINISGGGDVSCYPHLLEVTSAFSQWNVPLHLGYTSGKGIDDPQTASTLLSHGVDEVTYTVFSTDTQMREKWMGDPSPQASLDALKIFCESCDVHAASVIVPGVNDGDRLYETCTKLEEWGAKALILMRFANYRNQGLILGNEPIIKGVEPHSLREFEELVREVNQEFNLRITGTPLCDPETDAPFALSLDKSCEYLDILSKVTSEATIISSKVAAPFIEKIVDHIEASSLINVVAADQDIACLITHQDLEELDLKELKETVILPGRAFVYDKKAEEILSRDGVERLVVRGPDKLSVDGEMSGTLSREDILKTELIAFQDLIEAINFFGIRRK
;
A
#
# COMPACT_ATOMS: atom_id res chain seq x y z
N MET A 1 -3.59 8.62 -17.10
CA MET A 1 -2.53 7.57 -17.23
C MET A 1 -1.20 8.10 -16.68
N GLN A 2 -0.32 7.27 -16.10
CA GLN A 2 0.99 7.75 -15.60
C GLN A 2 2.16 7.00 -16.23
N ILE A 3 3.23 7.71 -16.59
CA ILE A 3 4.55 7.15 -16.92
C ILE A 3 5.44 7.32 -15.70
N ILE A 4 5.96 6.21 -15.17
CA ILE A 4 6.85 6.23 -14.02
C ILE A 4 8.25 6.64 -14.46
N ALA A 5 8.75 7.72 -13.87
CA ALA A 5 10.15 8.12 -13.89
C ALA A 5 10.80 7.63 -12.60
N ASP A 6 11.27 6.38 -12.62
CA ASP A 6 11.94 5.77 -11.48
C ASP A 6 13.32 6.41 -11.27
N VAL A 7 13.52 7.04 -10.10
CA VAL A 7 14.79 7.65 -9.72
C VAL A 7 15.62 6.75 -8.80
N GLY A 8 15.10 5.57 -8.40
CA GLY A 8 15.74 4.67 -7.44
C GLY A 8 15.79 5.26 -6.03
N GLY A 9 16.85 4.93 -5.29
CA GLY A 9 17.07 5.35 -3.91
C GLY A 9 16.74 4.24 -2.90
N ILE A 10 17.49 4.24 -1.80
CA ILE A 10 17.38 3.30 -0.70
C ILE A 10 16.64 3.99 0.46
N PRO A 11 15.51 3.44 0.94
CA PRO A 11 14.78 3.98 2.07
C PRO A 11 15.68 4.25 3.30
N GLY A 12 15.51 5.44 3.89
CA GLY A 12 16.27 5.89 5.06
C GLY A 12 17.67 6.41 4.74
N LYS A 13 18.46 5.73 3.88
CA LYS A 13 19.77 6.23 3.41
C LYS A 13 19.57 7.44 2.51
N ASP A 14 18.75 7.29 1.49
CA ASP A 14 18.44 8.30 0.47
C ASP A 14 17.19 9.13 0.84
N CYS A 15 16.85 9.17 2.13
CA CYS A 15 15.82 10.02 2.71
C CYS A 15 16.40 11.03 3.71
N ARG A 16 17.73 11.24 3.70
CA ARG A 16 18.49 12.02 4.71
C ARG A 16 18.26 11.53 6.14
N GLY A 17 18.09 10.22 6.33
CA GLY A 17 17.91 9.58 7.63
C GLY A 17 16.52 9.00 7.86
N PHE A 18 16.46 8.03 8.77
CA PHE A 18 15.24 7.30 9.11
C PHE A 18 14.29 8.13 9.99
N CYS A 19 13.00 8.13 9.63
CA CYS A 19 11.95 8.48 10.58
C CYS A 19 11.93 7.47 11.75
N LYS A 20 11.49 7.90 12.93
CA LYS A 20 11.38 7.06 14.12
C LYS A 20 10.38 5.91 13.97
N TYR A 21 9.44 6.03 13.06
CA TYR A 21 8.42 5.04 12.74
C TYR A 21 8.70 4.32 11.41
N CYS A 22 9.84 4.59 10.76
CA CYS A 22 10.15 3.96 9.47
C CYS A 22 10.32 2.45 9.64
N TYR A 23 9.59 1.66 8.84
CA TYR A 23 9.66 0.21 8.91
C TYR A 23 10.96 -0.35 8.34
N PHE A 24 11.56 0.28 7.31
CA PHE A 24 12.89 -0.11 6.82
C PHE A 24 14.00 0.07 7.86
N ARG A 25 13.73 0.82 8.94
CA ARG A 25 14.67 0.94 10.04
C ARG A 25 14.82 -0.43 10.72
N LYS A 26 16.08 -0.89 10.81
CA LYS A 26 16.49 -2.20 11.38
C LYS A 26 16.26 -3.40 10.44
N VAL A 27 15.81 -3.19 9.21
CA VAL A 27 15.83 -4.26 8.19
C VAL A 27 17.29 -4.63 7.93
N LYS A 28 17.53 -5.94 7.79
CA LYS A 28 18.85 -6.52 7.50
C LYS A 28 18.74 -7.47 6.32
N ASP A 29 19.90 -7.79 5.74
CA ASP A 29 20.01 -8.94 4.86
C ASP A 29 19.53 -10.22 5.58
N GLY A 30 18.87 -11.08 4.82
CA GLY A 30 18.35 -12.35 5.31
C GLY A 30 17.88 -13.23 4.16
N ASP A 31 17.47 -14.45 4.49
CA ASP A 31 17.00 -15.40 3.48
C ASP A 31 15.73 -14.90 2.78
N PRO A 32 15.57 -15.19 1.47
CA PRO A 32 14.37 -14.79 0.74
C PRO A 32 13.12 -15.44 1.35
N LEU A 33 12.01 -14.69 1.37
CA LEU A 33 10.76 -15.16 1.99
C LEU A 33 10.10 -16.31 1.20
N GLY A 34 10.34 -16.33 -0.12
CA GLY A 34 9.60 -17.14 -1.08
C GLY A 34 8.40 -16.39 -1.66
N CYS A 35 8.04 -16.64 -2.92
CA CYS A 35 6.81 -16.13 -3.55
C CYS A 35 6.47 -16.97 -4.80
N LYS A 36 5.38 -16.61 -5.49
CA LYS A 36 4.95 -17.23 -6.76
C LYS A 36 5.95 -17.09 -7.93
N HIS A 37 6.90 -16.15 -7.84
CA HIS A 37 7.91 -15.91 -8.88
C HIS A 37 9.19 -16.75 -8.69
N CYS A 38 9.31 -17.47 -7.58
CA CYS A 38 10.45 -18.35 -7.35
C CYS A 38 10.48 -19.52 -8.34
N LEU A 39 11.67 -19.90 -8.79
CA LEU A 39 11.85 -21.02 -9.70
C LEU A 39 11.51 -22.37 -9.03
N PRO A 40 11.05 -23.37 -9.78
CA PRO A 40 10.84 -24.72 -9.26
C PRO A 40 12.11 -25.28 -8.57
N GLY A 41 11.99 -25.69 -7.30
CA GLY A 41 13.08 -26.24 -6.50
C GLY A 41 14.01 -25.20 -5.84
N HIS A 42 13.77 -23.89 -6.02
CA HIS A 42 14.62 -22.85 -5.45
C HIS A 42 13.79 -21.75 -4.78
N ILE A 43 13.95 -21.59 -3.47
CA ILE A 43 13.33 -20.48 -2.72
C ILE A 43 14.23 -19.25 -2.87
N GLY A 44 13.71 -18.24 -3.54
CA GLY A 44 14.43 -17.00 -3.82
C GLY A 44 14.22 -16.50 -5.24
N CYS A 45 13.87 -15.23 -5.37
CA CYS A 45 13.90 -14.44 -6.60
C CYS A 45 14.09 -12.97 -6.17
N ASP A 46 14.38 -12.08 -7.11
CA ASP A 46 14.62 -10.66 -6.82
C ASP A 46 13.45 -10.06 -6.01
N HIS A 47 12.21 -10.39 -6.39
CA HIS A 47 11.00 -9.90 -5.74
C HIS A 47 10.90 -10.22 -4.23
N CYS A 48 11.10 -11.48 -3.83
CA CYS A 48 10.99 -11.91 -2.41
C CYS A 48 12.31 -11.86 -1.65
N GLY A 49 13.38 -11.45 -2.33
CA GLY A 49 14.73 -11.28 -1.83
C GLY A 49 15.06 -9.81 -1.64
N ASP A 50 15.74 -9.24 -2.64
CA ASP A 50 16.29 -7.90 -2.56
C ASP A 50 15.21 -6.80 -2.70
N ASP A 51 14.22 -6.97 -3.57
CA ASP A 51 13.23 -5.93 -3.89
C ASP A 51 12.38 -5.57 -2.67
N VAL A 52 11.83 -6.56 -1.96
CA VAL A 52 11.02 -6.33 -0.75
C VAL A 52 11.82 -5.67 0.39
N ARG A 53 13.16 -5.75 0.36
CA ARG A 53 14.04 -5.16 1.38
C ARG A 53 14.55 -3.77 0.98
N GLU A 54 14.51 -3.43 -0.30
CA GLU A 54 14.96 -2.16 -0.88
C GLU A 54 16.41 -1.75 -0.50
N LEU A 55 17.32 -2.72 -0.35
CA LEU A 55 18.67 -2.45 0.19
C LEU A 55 19.72 -2.05 -0.86
N LYS A 56 19.45 -2.22 -2.16
CA LYS A 56 20.48 -2.18 -3.22
C LYS A 56 20.24 -1.17 -4.35
N ASN A 57 19.17 -0.37 -4.28
CA ASN A 57 18.80 0.54 -5.35
C ASN A 57 19.31 1.97 -5.08
N ASP A 58 20.58 2.26 -5.33
CA ASP A 58 21.06 3.66 -5.27
C ASP A 58 20.31 4.55 -6.27
N PHE A 59 20.36 5.88 -6.06
CA PHE A 59 19.77 6.82 -7.00
C PHE A 59 20.31 6.67 -8.43
N ILE A 60 19.39 6.60 -9.39
CA ILE A 60 19.67 6.42 -10.81
C ILE A 60 20.19 7.74 -11.39
N GLN A 61 21.12 7.66 -12.34
CA GLN A 61 21.67 8.86 -13.00
C GLN A 61 20.62 9.56 -13.87
N PRO A 62 20.60 10.90 -13.95
CA PRO A 62 19.54 11.67 -14.60
C PRO A 62 19.36 11.30 -16.08
N PHE A 63 20.44 11.06 -16.81
CA PHE A 63 20.36 10.68 -18.22
C PHE A 63 19.62 9.35 -18.45
N ILE A 64 19.72 8.39 -17.53
CA ILE A 64 19.04 7.09 -17.61
C ILE A 64 17.55 7.30 -17.37
N VAL A 65 17.19 8.05 -16.32
CA VAL A 65 15.80 8.40 -16.00
C VAL A 65 15.15 9.11 -17.19
N ILE A 66 15.81 10.14 -17.73
CA ILE A 66 15.30 10.92 -18.86
C ILE A 66 15.13 10.04 -20.10
N SER A 67 16.13 9.22 -20.43
CA SER A 67 16.06 8.33 -21.60
C SER A 67 14.94 7.29 -21.46
N SER A 68 14.73 6.75 -20.26
CA SER A 68 13.66 5.79 -19.98
C SER A 68 12.27 6.40 -20.22
N VAL A 69 12.02 7.59 -19.67
CA VAL A 69 10.74 8.29 -19.87
C VAL A 69 10.55 8.68 -21.33
N GLN A 70 11.60 9.18 -21.99
CA GLN A 70 11.55 9.52 -23.41
C GLN A 70 11.21 8.28 -24.28
N THR A 71 11.80 7.12 -23.97
CA THR A 71 11.51 5.86 -24.67
C THR A 71 10.04 5.46 -24.47
N SER A 72 9.55 5.55 -23.23
CA SER A 72 8.13 5.27 -22.91
C SER A 72 7.16 6.21 -23.62
N LEU A 73 7.49 7.50 -23.74
CA LEU A 73 6.69 8.48 -24.48
C LEU A 73 6.66 8.18 -25.99
N MET A 74 7.79 7.75 -26.56
CA MET A 74 7.90 7.45 -28.00
C MET A 74 7.25 6.12 -28.37
N MET A 75 7.35 5.12 -27.50
CA MET A 75 6.80 3.78 -27.74
C MET A 75 5.32 3.66 -27.37
N GLY A 76 4.85 4.47 -26.42
CA GLY A 76 3.45 4.49 -26.04
C GLY A 76 2.59 5.18 -27.08
N ASN A 77 1.45 4.59 -27.42
CA ASN A 77 0.35 5.30 -28.12
C ASN A 77 -0.35 6.27 -27.14
N ASN A 78 0.43 7.14 -26.49
CA ASN A 78 -0.04 7.95 -25.38
C ASN A 78 -0.77 9.18 -25.92
N ARG A 79 -2.05 9.02 -26.27
CA ARG A 79 -2.97 10.08 -26.71
C ARG A 79 -3.92 10.52 -25.61
N ASP A 80 -3.71 10.03 -24.40
CA ASP A 80 -4.54 10.36 -23.24
C ASP A 80 -4.27 11.81 -22.81
N GLN A 81 -5.34 12.58 -22.60
CA GLN A 81 -5.23 13.98 -22.19
C GLN A 81 -4.75 14.08 -20.74
N ASP A 82 -4.93 13.02 -19.95
CA ASP A 82 -4.56 12.95 -18.53
C ASP A 82 -3.22 12.20 -18.31
N LEU A 83 -2.31 12.29 -19.27
CA LEU A 83 -0.96 11.73 -19.13
C LEU A 83 -0.13 12.58 -18.17
N LYS A 84 0.43 11.96 -17.13
CA LYS A 84 1.44 12.57 -16.24
C LYS A 84 2.73 11.77 -16.19
N ILE A 85 3.85 12.45 -15.93
CA ILE A 85 5.11 11.80 -15.55
C ILE A 85 5.17 11.76 -14.02
N ASN A 86 5.08 10.57 -13.44
CA ASN A 86 5.19 10.36 -12.00
C ASN A 86 6.65 10.06 -11.64
N ILE A 87 7.30 11.02 -11.00
CA ILE A 87 8.68 10.89 -10.50
C ILE A 87 8.62 10.21 -9.14
N SER A 88 9.10 8.98 -9.07
CA SER A 88 9.01 8.12 -7.88
C SER A 88 10.27 7.27 -7.73
N GLY A 89 10.48 6.66 -6.57
CA GLY A 89 11.61 5.79 -6.28
C GLY A 89 11.49 5.18 -4.88
N GLY A 90 12.43 4.32 -4.49
CA GLY A 90 12.49 3.79 -3.12
C GLY A 90 12.95 4.86 -2.11
N GLY A 91 13.76 5.82 -2.55
CA GLY A 91 14.18 6.97 -1.75
C GLY A 91 13.15 8.11 -1.73
N ASP A 92 13.41 9.13 -0.91
CA ASP A 92 12.61 10.36 -0.95
C ASP A 92 13.00 11.17 -2.19
N VAL A 93 12.05 11.48 -3.07
CA VAL A 93 12.37 12.18 -4.33
C VAL A 93 12.94 13.57 -4.09
N SER A 94 12.60 14.24 -2.98
CA SER A 94 13.22 15.52 -2.63
C SER A 94 14.70 15.40 -2.31
N CYS A 95 15.16 14.21 -1.91
CA CYS A 95 16.57 13.94 -1.63
C CYS A 95 17.35 13.50 -2.88
N TYR A 96 16.68 13.30 -4.02
CA TYR A 96 17.35 12.96 -5.27
C TYR A 96 18.22 14.14 -5.75
N PRO A 97 19.55 13.99 -5.86
CA PRO A 97 20.47 15.10 -6.14
C PRO A 97 20.20 15.83 -7.46
N HIS A 98 19.60 15.14 -8.43
CA HIS A 98 19.34 15.67 -9.77
C HIS A 98 17.85 15.99 -10.01
N LEU A 99 17.04 16.15 -8.96
CA LEU A 99 15.59 16.40 -9.09
C LEU A 99 15.29 17.63 -9.98
N LEU A 100 15.98 18.75 -9.76
CA LEU A 100 15.79 19.96 -10.56
C LEU A 100 16.24 19.77 -12.02
N GLU A 101 17.28 18.97 -12.25
CA GLU A 101 17.79 18.65 -13.59
C GLU A 101 16.77 17.82 -14.38
N VAL A 102 16.24 16.75 -13.78
CA VAL A 102 15.26 15.89 -14.47
C VAL A 102 13.93 16.61 -14.70
N THR A 103 13.43 17.37 -13.72
CA THR A 103 12.20 18.15 -13.90
C THR A 103 12.37 19.25 -14.94
N SER A 104 13.52 19.92 -14.99
CA SER A 104 13.83 20.89 -16.04
C SER A 104 13.93 20.26 -17.43
N ALA A 105 14.38 19.00 -17.54
CA ALA A 105 14.39 18.29 -18.82
C ALA A 105 12.97 17.91 -19.25
N PHE A 106 12.14 17.43 -18.31
CA PHE A 106 10.76 17.02 -18.59
C PHE A 106 9.84 18.19 -18.94
N SER A 107 10.10 19.39 -18.41
CA SER A 107 9.32 20.59 -18.73
C SER A 107 9.29 20.90 -20.24
N GLN A 108 10.32 20.49 -20.99
CA GLN A 108 10.40 20.66 -22.44
C GLN A 108 9.36 19.82 -23.21
N TRP A 109 8.82 18.78 -22.59
CA TRP A 109 7.83 17.90 -23.20
C TRP A 109 6.40 18.36 -22.96
N ASN A 110 6.19 19.38 -22.13
CA ASN A 110 4.89 19.96 -21.82
C ASN A 110 3.88 18.89 -21.33
N VAL A 111 4.38 17.91 -20.56
CA VAL A 111 3.59 16.89 -19.87
C VAL A 111 3.61 17.24 -18.37
N PRO A 112 2.46 17.26 -17.68
CA PRO A 112 2.42 17.54 -16.25
C PRO A 112 3.23 16.53 -15.43
N LEU A 113 3.83 17.01 -14.34
CA LEU A 113 4.69 16.23 -13.47
C LEU A 113 4.03 15.99 -12.11
N HIS A 114 4.12 14.75 -11.64
CA HIS A 114 3.73 14.35 -10.30
C HIS A 114 4.97 13.94 -9.51
N LEU A 115 5.14 14.50 -8.30
CA LEU A 115 6.12 13.99 -7.35
C LEU A 115 5.46 12.87 -6.52
N GLY A 116 5.76 11.61 -6.86
CA GLY A 116 5.07 10.43 -6.35
C GLY A 116 5.30 10.12 -4.87
N TYR A 117 6.43 10.55 -4.30
CA TYR A 117 6.69 10.42 -2.86
C TYR A 117 7.77 11.43 -2.41
N THR A 118 7.39 12.40 -1.58
CA THR A 118 8.34 13.28 -0.89
C THR A 118 7.99 13.44 0.58
N SER A 119 8.98 13.55 1.46
CA SER A 119 8.79 14.06 2.83
C SER A 119 9.29 15.50 2.98
N GLY A 120 9.92 16.05 1.93
CA GLY A 120 10.49 17.40 1.87
C GLY A 120 11.79 17.60 2.63
N LYS A 121 12.35 16.57 3.25
CA LYS A 121 13.65 16.65 3.96
C LYS A 121 14.82 17.05 3.07
N GLY A 122 14.69 16.82 1.76
CA GLY A 122 15.68 17.23 0.77
C GLY A 122 15.55 18.70 0.35
N ILE A 123 14.51 19.40 0.80
CA ILE A 123 14.26 20.82 0.48
C ILE A 123 14.80 21.69 1.61
N ASP A 124 15.99 22.24 1.42
CA ASP A 124 16.63 23.16 2.36
C ASP A 124 16.23 24.64 2.13
N ASP A 125 15.75 24.95 0.92
CA ASP A 125 15.24 26.27 0.53
C ASP A 125 13.82 26.13 -0.05
N PRO A 126 12.79 26.76 0.53
CA PRO A 126 11.42 26.74 0.02
C PRO A 126 11.29 27.16 -1.45
N GLN A 127 12.21 27.98 -1.99
CA GLN A 127 12.22 28.35 -3.41
C GLN A 127 12.39 27.16 -4.35
N THR A 128 12.90 26.03 -3.84
CA THR A 128 12.94 24.76 -4.59
C THR A 128 11.53 24.34 -5.00
N ALA A 129 10.52 24.50 -4.13
CA ALA A 129 9.14 24.18 -4.47
C ALA A 129 8.61 25.06 -5.62
N SER A 130 8.84 26.37 -5.56
CA SER A 130 8.48 27.31 -6.64
C SER A 130 9.18 26.97 -7.96
N THR A 131 10.44 26.53 -7.89
CA THR A 131 11.19 26.09 -9.09
C THR A 131 10.58 24.82 -9.68
N LEU A 132 10.25 23.82 -8.85
CA LEU A 132 9.61 22.58 -9.28
C LEU A 132 8.23 22.84 -9.92
N LEU A 133 7.42 23.73 -9.32
CA LEU A 133 6.16 24.19 -9.91
C LEU A 133 6.38 24.84 -11.29
N SER A 134 7.42 25.68 -11.43
CA SER A 134 7.75 26.31 -12.72
C SER A 134 8.22 25.31 -13.79
N HIS A 135 8.69 24.13 -13.39
CA HIS A 135 9.02 23.02 -14.29
C HIS A 135 7.81 22.17 -14.69
N GLY A 136 6.61 22.48 -14.20
CA GLY A 136 5.38 21.77 -14.54
C GLY A 136 4.93 20.72 -13.54
N VAL A 137 5.43 20.75 -12.30
CA VAL A 137 4.85 19.96 -11.21
C VAL A 137 3.46 20.49 -10.89
N ASP A 138 2.44 19.65 -11.03
CA ASP A 138 1.04 19.97 -10.78
C ASP A 138 0.38 19.07 -9.71
N GLU A 139 1.11 18.06 -9.24
CA GLU A 139 0.65 17.13 -8.22
C GLU A 139 1.83 16.68 -7.33
N VAL A 140 1.59 16.55 -6.03
CA VAL A 140 2.62 16.13 -5.05
C VAL A 140 2.01 15.21 -4.00
N THR A 141 2.59 14.01 -3.85
CA THR A 141 2.34 13.15 -2.69
C THR A 141 3.33 13.47 -1.58
N TYR A 142 2.85 14.02 -0.48
CA TYR A 142 3.71 14.58 0.57
C TYR A 142 3.48 13.89 1.94
N THR A 143 4.53 13.34 2.54
CA THR A 143 4.46 12.78 3.90
C THR A 143 4.50 13.88 4.96
N VAL A 144 3.43 13.99 5.75
CA VAL A 144 3.24 15.01 6.80
C VAL A 144 2.94 14.31 8.12
N PHE A 145 3.99 13.98 8.88
CA PHE A 145 3.82 13.43 10.24
C PHE A 145 3.16 14.43 11.18
N SER A 146 3.54 15.71 11.04
CA SER A 146 2.98 16.84 11.78
C SER A 146 3.37 18.15 11.10
N THR A 147 2.55 19.20 11.29
CA THR A 147 2.90 20.58 10.93
C THR A 147 3.61 21.36 12.05
N ASP A 148 4.06 20.67 13.10
CA ASP A 148 4.95 21.19 14.14
C ASP A 148 6.41 20.88 13.77
N THR A 149 7.26 21.92 13.72
CA THR A 149 8.66 21.80 13.32
C THR A 149 9.49 20.96 14.28
N GLN A 150 9.24 21.04 15.59
CA GLN A 150 9.94 20.24 16.59
C GLN A 150 9.56 18.77 16.48
N MET A 151 8.29 18.48 16.16
CA MET A 151 7.85 17.12 15.91
C MET A 151 8.51 16.54 14.66
N ARG A 152 8.59 17.32 13.56
CA ARG A 152 9.29 16.89 12.34
C ARG A 152 10.76 16.60 12.59
N GLU A 153 11.48 17.50 13.25
CA GLU A 153 12.88 17.29 13.62
C GLU A 153 13.03 16.01 14.47
N LYS A 154 12.22 15.87 15.52
CA LYS A 154 12.33 14.76 16.48
C LYS A 154 11.90 13.41 15.91
N TRP A 155 10.86 13.35 15.10
CA TRP A 155 10.22 12.11 14.64
C TRP A 155 10.57 11.74 13.23
N MET A 156 10.72 12.71 12.34
CA MET A 156 11.14 12.46 10.97
C MET A 156 12.68 12.51 10.86
N GLY A 157 13.39 13.16 11.78
CA GLY A 157 14.81 13.43 11.59
C GLY A 157 15.05 14.46 10.48
N ASP A 158 14.09 15.37 10.32
CA ASP A 158 14.13 16.41 9.31
C ASP A 158 15.23 17.44 9.63
N PRO A 159 16.25 17.63 8.76
CA PRO A 159 17.33 18.57 9.02
C PRO A 159 16.89 20.03 8.86
N SER A 160 15.80 20.29 8.13
CA SER A 160 15.36 21.62 7.72
C SER A 160 13.83 21.75 7.86
N PRO A 161 13.24 21.48 9.04
CA PRO A 161 11.79 21.28 9.20
C PRO A 161 10.94 22.49 8.81
N GLN A 162 11.45 23.70 9.02
CA GLN A 162 10.75 24.92 8.59
C GLN A 162 10.72 25.02 7.05
N ALA A 163 11.84 24.76 6.38
CA ALA A 163 11.93 24.84 4.93
C ALA A 163 11.02 23.78 4.27
N SER A 164 10.98 22.57 4.83
CA SER A 164 10.08 21.52 4.34
C SER A 164 8.60 21.91 4.48
N LEU A 165 8.19 22.50 5.61
CA LEU A 165 6.81 22.95 5.80
C LEU A 165 6.46 24.17 4.93
N ASP A 166 7.37 25.12 4.76
CA ASP A 166 7.16 26.25 3.86
C ASP A 166 7.03 25.77 2.40
N ALA A 167 7.84 24.78 2.00
CA ALA A 167 7.71 24.13 0.69
C ALA A 167 6.37 23.41 0.53
N LEU A 168 5.93 22.66 1.55
CA LEU A 168 4.60 22.02 1.56
C LEU A 168 3.49 23.04 1.37
N LYS A 169 3.54 24.15 2.11
CA LYS A 169 2.56 25.24 1.98
C LYS A 169 2.54 25.81 0.56
N ILE A 170 3.70 26.08 -0.04
CA ILE A 170 3.82 26.56 -1.43
C ILE A 170 3.16 25.57 -2.41
N PHE A 171 3.38 24.26 -2.23
CA PHE A 171 2.73 23.24 -3.04
C PHE A 171 1.22 23.26 -2.85
N CYS A 172 0.71 23.23 -1.61
CA CYS A 172 -0.74 23.24 -1.34
C CYS A 172 -1.44 24.46 -1.95
N GLU A 173 -0.80 25.62 -1.95
CA GLU A 173 -1.35 26.86 -2.51
C GLU A 173 -1.34 26.88 -4.06
N SER A 174 -0.56 26.00 -4.71
CA SER A 174 -0.25 26.10 -6.14
C SER A 174 -0.59 24.85 -6.98
N CYS A 175 -0.73 23.68 -6.35
CA CYS A 175 -0.94 22.41 -7.04
C CYS A 175 -1.72 21.40 -6.17
N ASP A 176 -2.05 20.23 -6.74
CA ASP A 176 -2.79 19.21 -6.01
C ASP A 176 -1.87 18.44 -5.05
N VAL A 177 -2.06 18.66 -3.75
CA VAL A 177 -1.30 17.96 -2.71
C VAL A 177 -2.12 16.86 -2.08
N HIS A 178 -1.58 15.64 -2.16
CA HIS A 178 -2.07 14.45 -1.48
C HIS A 178 -1.16 14.16 -0.30
N ALA A 179 -1.60 14.52 0.91
CA ALA A 179 -0.83 14.32 2.12
C ALA A 179 -0.93 12.86 2.61
N ALA A 180 0.10 12.39 3.30
CA ALA A 180 0.11 11.07 3.94
C ALA A 180 0.72 11.16 5.35
N SER A 181 0.12 10.51 6.34
CA SER A 181 0.62 10.55 7.72
C SER A 181 0.57 9.18 8.39
N VAL A 182 1.70 8.75 8.96
CA VAL A 182 1.74 7.57 9.84
C VAL A 182 1.25 7.97 11.22
N ILE A 183 0.23 7.28 11.70
CA ILE A 183 -0.44 7.61 12.97
C ILE A 183 0.12 6.72 14.08
N VAL A 184 0.95 7.33 14.93
CA VAL A 184 1.62 6.68 16.06
C VAL A 184 0.85 7.00 17.34
N PRO A 185 0.35 5.98 18.07
CA PRO A 185 -0.42 6.18 19.28
C PRO A 185 0.29 6.98 20.37
N GLY A 186 -0.42 7.93 20.97
CA GLY A 186 0.08 8.84 22.00
C GLY A 186 1.11 9.88 21.50
N VAL A 187 1.20 10.08 20.20
CA VAL A 187 2.20 10.97 19.58
C VAL A 187 1.55 11.98 18.64
N ASN A 188 0.87 11.51 17.60
CA ASN A 188 0.25 12.34 16.57
C ASN A 188 -1.17 11.89 16.19
N ASP A 189 -1.87 11.22 17.10
CA ASP A 189 -3.18 10.58 16.96
C ASP A 189 -4.33 11.31 17.67
N GLY A 190 -4.05 12.44 18.33
CA GLY A 190 -5.04 13.30 19.01
C GLY A 190 -4.99 14.74 18.50
N ASP A 191 -4.98 15.73 19.39
CA ASP A 191 -4.99 17.18 19.05
C ASP A 191 -3.96 17.55 17.98
N ARG A 192 -2.80 16.89 17.96
CA ARG A 192 -1.74 17.11 16.95
C ARG A 192 -2.13 16.69 15.54
N LEU A 193 -2.97 15.67 15.40
CA LEU A 193 -3.56 15.29 14.12
C LEU A 193 -4.50 16.39 13.65
N TYR A 194 -5.39 16.85 14.52
CA TYR A 194 -6.35 17.91 14.22
C TYR A 194 -5.65 19.21 13.83
N GLU A 195 -4.61 19.63 14.57
CA GLU A 195 -3.77 20.77 14.20
C GLU A 195 -3.11 20.60 12.82
N THR A 196 -2.72 19.37 12.47
CA THR A 196 -2.13 19.05 11.17
C THR A 196 -3.18 19.13 10.06
N CYS A 197 -4.36 18.54 10.27
CA CYS A 197 -5.48 18.61 9.34
C CYS A 197 -5.96 20.05 9.12
N THR A 198 -6.12 20.86 10.17
CA THR A 198 -6.49 22.28 10.07
C THR A 198 -5.52 23.03 9.16
N LYS A 199 -4.21 22.90 9.37
CA LYS A 199 -3.24 23.60 8.52
C LYS A 199 -3.22 23.08 7.09
N LEU A 200 -3.35 21.76 6.89
CA LEU A 200 -3.41 21.18 5.54
C LEU A 200 -4.64 21.70 4.76
N GLU A 201 -5.80 21.77 5.43
CA GLU A 201 -7.01 22.34 4.85
C GLU A 201 -6.85 23.85 4.57
N GLU A 202 -6.31 24.63 5.53
CA GLU A 202 -6.02 26.06 5.36
C GLU A 202 -5.07 26.34 4.19
N TRP A 203 -4.07 25.48 3.97
CA TRP A 203 -3.12 25.63 2.87
C TRP A 203 -3.66 25.12 1.53
N GLY A 204 -4.76 24.35 1.53
CA GLY A 204 -5.43 23.88 0.31
C GLY A 204 -5.07 22.47 -0.15
N ALA A 205 -4.56 21.60 0.73
CA ALA A 205 -4.37 20.19 0.43
C ALA A 205 -5.68 19.52 0.00
N LYS A 206 -5.61 18.53 -0.89
CA LYS A 206 -6.80 17.83 -1.43
C LYS A 206 -7.20 16.62 -0.60
N ALA A 207 -6.21 15.86 -0.16
CA ALA A 207 -6.40 14.60 0.52
C ALA A 207 -5.40 14.41 1.66
N LEU A 208 -5.78 13.59 2.64
CA LEU A 208 -4.89 13.08 3.67
C LEU A 208 -5.14 11.58 3.88
N ILE A 209 -4.12 10.78 3.59
CA ILE A 209 -4.09 9.35 3.87
C ILE A 209 -3.53 9.15 5.27
N LEU A 210 -4.32 8.53 6.15
CA LEU A 210 -3.88 8.07 7.46
C LEU A 210 -3.36 6.64 7.32
N MET A 211 -2.15 6.38 7.79
CA MET A 211 -1.52 5.06 7.79
C MET A 211 -1.42 4.54 9.21
N ARG A 212 -2.05 3.39 9.49
CA ARG A 212 -1.93 2.75 10.81
C ARG A 212 -0.47 2.37 11.05
N PHE A 213 0.09 2.82 12.18
CA PHE A 213 1.45 2.44 12.53
C PHE A 213 1.58 0.94 12.76
N ALA A 214 2.50 0.29 12.05
CA ALA A 214 2.88 -1.10 12.29
C ALA A 214 4.08 -1.16 13.24
N ASN A 215 3.96 -1.95 14.30
CA ASN A 215 5.04 -2.18 15.25
C ASN A 215 5.43 -3.65 15.38
N TYR A 216 4.60 -4.59 14.93
CA TYR A 216 4.84 -6.03 15.05
C TYR A 216 4.77 -6.76 13.69
N ARG A 217 5.27 -8.00 13.65
CA ARG A 217 5.38 -8.86 12.47
C ARG A 217 4.03 -9.10 11.81
N ASN A 218 3.01 -9.36 12.61
CA ASN A 218 1.65 -9.58 12.15
C ASN A 218 0.94 -8.31 11.64
N GLN A 219 1.62 -7.16 11.65
CA GLN A 219 1.14 -5.89 11.12
C GLN A 219 1.91 -5.48 9.85
N GLY A 220 2.57 -6.43 9.21
CA GLY A 220 3.35 -6.23 7.98
C GLY A 220 4.86 -6.10 8.14
N LEU A 221 5.41 -6.20 9.36
CA LEU A 221 6.86 -6.16 9.59
C LEU A 221 7.53 -7.52 9.39
N ILE A 222 7.42 -8.06 8.18
CA ILE A 222 7.82 -9.43 7.83
C ILE A 222 9.34 -9.63 7.66
N LEU A 223 10.14 -8.57 7.87
CA LEU A 223 11.58 -8.56 7.60
C LEU A 223 12.42 -8.60 8.90
N GLY A 224 11.83 -9.06 10.02
CA GLY A 224 12.54 -9.24 11.29
C GLY A 224 12.99 -7.92 11.95
N ASN A 225 12.27 -6.85 11.67
CA ASN A 225 12.56 -5.48 12.09
C ASN A 225 11.70 -5.02 13.28
N GLU A 226 10.82 -5.87 13.80
CA GLU A 226 10.00 -5.59 14.98
C GLU A 226 10.79 -5.66 16.32
N PRO A 227 10.30 -5.00 17.38
CA PRO A 227 9.40 -3.85 17.31
C PRO A 227 10.13 -2.63 16.73
N ILE A 228 9.43 -1.78 15.97
CA ILE A 228 10.00 -0.52 15.49
C ILE A 228 10.27 0.40 16.68
N ILE A 229 9.27 0.64 17.52
CA ILE A 229 9.34 1.48 18.72
C ILE A 229 8.96 0.63 19.95
N LYS A 230 9.85 0.56 20.94
CA LYS A 230 9.59 -0.20 22.17
C LYS A 230 8.51 0.48 23.01
N GLY A 231 7.55 -0.30 23.50
CA GLY A 231 6.52 0.17 24.45
C GLY A 231 5.38 0.98 23.82
N VAL A 232 5.27 0.99 22.48
CA VAL A 232 4.13 1.59 21.76
C VAL A 232 3.28 0.45 21.22
N GLU A 233 2.03 0.38 21.67
CA GLU A 233 1.03 -0.53 21.11
C GLU A 233 0.26 0.22 20.02
N PRO A 234 0.27 -0.26 18.76
CA PRO A 234 -0.57 0.29 17.70
C PRO A 234 -2.06 0.30 18.03
N HIS A 235 -2.80 1.25 17.45
CA HIS A 235 -4.26 1.23 17.45
C HIS A 235 -4.76 -0.14 17.02
N SER A 236 -5.81 -0.66 17.65
CA SER A 236 -6.61 -1.75 17.09
C SER A 236 -7.22 -1.32 15.75
N LEU A 237 -7.67 -2.28 14.94
CA LEU A 237 -8.26 -1.97 13.62
C LEU A 237 -9.50 -1.09 13.77
N ARG A 238 -10.28 -1.35 14.83
CA ARG A 238 -11.48 -0.60 15.17
C ARG A 238 -11.17 0.83 15.61
N GLU A 239 -10.23 1.03 16.54
CA GLU A 239 -9.83 2.37 16.98
C GLU A 239 -9.31 3.20 15.81
N PHE A 240 -8.56 2.57 14.91
CA PHE A 240 -8.05 3.25 13.71
C PHE A 240 -9.18 3.61 12.73
N GLU A 241 -10.15 2.71 12.50
CA GLU A 241 -11.32 3.00 11.66
C GLU A 241 -12.16 4.15 12.23
N GLU A 242 -12.41 4.14 13.55
CA GLU A 242 -13.15 5.19 14.25
C GLU A 242 -12.43 6.54 14.07
N LEU A 243 -11.11 6.58 14.27
CA LEU A 243 -10.30 7.79 14.04
C LEU A 243 -10.41 8.31 12.60
N VAL A 244 -10.30 7.44 11.58
CA VAL A 244 -10.41 7.85 10.18
C VAL A 244 -11.77 8.49 9.90
N ARG A 245 -12.86 7.91 10.41
CA ARG A 245 -14.22 8.43 10.23
C ARG A 245 -14.45 9.74 10.97
N GLU A 246 -13.91 9.89 12.18
CA GLU A 246 -13.97 11.15 12.93
C GLU A 246 -13.27 12.28 12.19
N VAL A 247 -12.03 12.07 11.74
CA VAL A 247 -11.27 13.08 10.99
C VAL A 247 -11.99 13.44 9.68
N ASN A 248 -12.58 12.46 8.98
CA ASN A 248 -13.36 12.72 7.77
C ASN A 248 -14.64 13.54 8.02
N GLN A 249 -15.21 13.50 9.21
CA GLN A 249 -16.41 14.28 9.54
C GLN A 249 -16.08 15.75 9.88
N GLU A 250 -14.88 15.98 10.42
CA GLU A 250 -14.47 17.29 10.93
C GLU A 250 -13.80 18.18 9.87
N PHE A 251 -13.21 17.59 8.83
CA PHE A 251 -12.48 18.31 7.78
C PHE A 251 -13.06 18.05 6.39
N ASN A 252 -12.93 19.02 5.48
CA ASN A 252 -13.33 18.91 4.06
C ASN A 252 -12.21 18.31 3.19
N LEU A 253 -11.16 17.78 3.81
CA LEU A 253 -10.13 17.01 3.15
C LEU A 253 -10.69 15.65 2.75
N ARG A 254 -10.25 15.12 1.61
CA ARG A 254 -10.47 13.70 1.29
C ARG A 254 -9.66 12.83 2.25
N ILE A 255 -10.31 12.18 3.22
CA ILE A 255 -9.63 11.33 4.20
C ILE A 255 -9.76 9.86 3.81
N THR A 256 -8.65 9.13 3.81
CA THR A 256 -8.63 7.65 3.69
C THR A 256 -7.72 7.04 4.74
N GLY A 257 -7.94 5.78 5.08
CA GLY A 257 -7.16 4.97 6.00
C GLY A 257 -6.56 3.75 5.31
N THR A 258 -5.34 3.37 5.72
CA THR A 258 -4.71 2.11 5.32
C THR A 258 -4.20 1.33 6.55
N PRO A 259 -4.45 0.00 6.65
CA PRO A 259 -4.95 -0.89 5.58
C PRO A 259 -6.48 -0.90 5.39
N LEU A 260 -7.24 -0.12 6.16
CA LEU A 260 -8.70 -0.08 6.02
C LEU A 260 -9.29 1.31 6.31
N CYS A 261 -10.53 1.46 5.85
CA CYS A 261 -11.43 2.60 5.98
C CYS A 261 -11.23 3.68 4.92
N ASP A 262 -12.13 3.67 3.95
CA ASP A 262 -12.42 4.80 3.09
C ASP A 262 -13.88 5.22 3.31
N PRO A 263 -14.14 6.33 4.03
CA PRO A 263 -15.50 6.77 4.33
C PRO A 263 -16.35 7.14 3.11
N GLU A 264 -15.74 7.51 1.97
CA GLU A 264 -16.48 7.95 0.77
C GLU A 264 -16.81 6.79 -0.17
N THR A 265 -15.88 5.85 -0.34
CA THR A 265 -16.04 4.74 -1.29
C THR A 265 -16.41 3.41 -0.64
N ASP A 266 -16.34 3.34 0.69
CA ASP A 266 -16.48 2.12 1.50
C ASP A 266 -15.37 1.07 1.28
N ALA A 267 -14.26 1.44 0.63
CA ALA A 267 -13.12 0.54 0.49
C ALA A 267 -12.39 0.30 1.84
N PRO A 268 -11.69 -0.83 1.99
CA PRO A 268 -11.79 -2.03 1.17
C PRO A 268 -13.10 -2.81 1.45
N PHE A 269 -13.47 -3.67 0.51
CA PHE A 269 -14.62 -4.58 0.58
C PHE A 269 -15.98 -3.88 0.63
N ALA A 270 -16.18 -2.86 -0.22
CA ALA A 270 -17.45 -2.18 -0.37
C ALA A 270 -18.60 -3.16 -0.69
N LEU A 271 -18.33 -4.23 -1.44
CA LEU A 271 -19.29 -5.30 -1.75
C LEU A 271 -19.80 -6.07 -0.54
N SER A 272 -19.04 -6.13 0.55
CA SER A 272 -19.47 -6.83 1.76
C SER A 272 -20.57 -6.07 2.53
N LEU A 273 -20.81 -4.79 2.20
CA LEU A 273 -21.80 -3.98 2.90
C LEU A 273 -23.22 -4.29 2.42
N ASP A 274 -24.19 -4.20 3.34
CA ASP A 274 -25.59 -4.51 3.05
C ASP A 274 -26.17 -3.60 1.94
N LYS A 275 -25.65 -2.38 1.82
CA LYS A 275 -26.03 -1.42 0.77
C LYS A 275 -25.52 -1.74 -0.64
N SER A 276 -24.69 -2.78 -0.77
CA SER A 276 -24.06 -3.20 -2.03
C SER A 276 -24.21 -4.70 -2.28
N CYS A 277 -24.92 -5.42 -1.42
CA CYS A 277 -25.00 -6.87 -1.49
C CYS A 277 -25.79 -7.37 -2.71
N GLU A 278 -26.70 -6.56 -3.28
CA GLU A 278 -27.44 -6.90 -4.51
C GLU A 278 -26.51 -7.20 -5.70
N TYR A 279 -25.30 -6.65 -5.74
CA TYR A 279 -24.35 -6.95 -6.80
C TYR A 279 -23.77 -8.36 -6.72
N LEU A 280 -23.85 -9.01 -5.56
CA LEU A 280 -23.34 -10.37 -5.36
C LEU A 280 -24.19 -11.41 -6.12
N ASP A 281 -25.44 -11.09 -6.45
CA ASP A 281 -26.32 -11.93 -7.28
C ASP A 281 -25.79 -12.14 -8.72
N ILE A 282 -24.86 -11.28 -9.16
CA ILE A 282 -24.21 -11.38 -10.48
C ILE A 282 -23.16 -12.48 -10.51
N LEU A 283 -22.58 -12.82 -9.35
CA LEU A 283 -21.47 -13.77 -9.25
C LEU A 283 -21.90 -15.18 -9.64
N SER A 284 -20.97 -15.93 -10.22
CA SER A 284 -21.18 -17.35 -10.51
C SER A 284 -21.51 -18.14 -9.23
N LYS A 285 -22.35 -19.17 -9.37
CA LYS A 285 -22.60 -20.10 -8.26
C LYS A 285 -21.34 -20.87 -7.90
N VAL A 286 -21.12 -21.06 -6.60
CA VAL A 286 -20.08 -21.95 -6.08
C VAL A 286 -20.57 -23.40 -6.18
N THR A 287 -19.73 -24.26 -6.74
CA THR A 287 -20.04 -25.67 -7.05
C THR A 287 -19.02 -26.65 -6.45
N SER A 288 -17.94 -26.12 -5.88
CA SER A 288 -16.80 -26.88 -5.40
C SER A 288 -16.40 -26.42 -3.99
N GLU A 289 -15.79 -27.34 -3.25
CA GLU A 289 -15.31 -27.09 -1.89
C GLU A 289 -13.87 -26.59 -1.89
N ALA A 290 -13.59 -25.56 -1.07
CA ALA A 290 -12.26 -25.05 -0.83
C ALA A 290 -12.17 -24.27 0.49
N THR A 291 -10.97 -24.15 1.03
CA THR A 291 -10.66 -23.19 2.10
C THR A 291 -9.94 -21.98 1.51
N ILE A 292 -10.37 -20.76 1.84
CA ILE A 292 -9.68 -19.53 1.48
C ILE A 292 -8.79 -19.12 2.67
N ILE A 293 -7.49 -19.03 2.48
CA ILE A 293 -6.60 -18.42 3.47
C ILE A 293 -6.59 -16.91 3.22
N SER A 294 -6.79 -16.12 4.27
CA SER A 294 -6.81 -14.66 4.20
C SER A 294 -6.11 -14.03 5.41
N SER A 295 -6.06 -12.70 5.44
CA SER A 295 -5.56 -11.93 6.59
C SER A 295 -6.64 -11.68 7.63
N LYS A 296 -6.24 -11.30 8.84
CA LYS A 296 -7.17 -10.91 9.92
C LYS A 296 -8.11 -9.78 9.50
N VAL A 297 -7.63 -8.82 8.71
CA VAL A 297 -8.42 -7.69 8.22
C VAL A 297 -9.45 -8.14 7.18
N ALA A 298 -9.03 -8.92 6.19
CA ALA A 298 -9.87 -9.25 5.04
C ALA A 298 -10.84 -10.42 5.30
N ALA A 299 -10.48 -11.36 6.18
CA ALA A 299 -11.29 -12.55 6.48
C ALA A 299 -12.77 -12.27 6.78
N PRO A 300 -13.15 -11.37 7.72
CA PRO A 300 -14.56 -11.14 8.05
C PRO A 300 -15.37 -10.59 6.87
N PHE A 301 -14.75 -9.80 5.98
CA PHE A 301 -15.43 -9.29 4.79
C PHE A 301 -15.66 -10.38 3.74
N ILE A 302 -14.68 -11.25 3.55
CA ILE A 302 -14.79 -12.40 2.64
C ILE A 302 -15.84 -13.38 3.15
N GLU A 303 -15.85 -13.67 4.46
CA GLU A 303 -16.88 -14.52 5.11
C GLU A 303 -18.28 -13.96 4.86
N LYS A 304 -18.48 -12.66 5.06
CA LYS A 304 -19.77 -12.02 4.82
C LYS A 304 -20.23 -12.15 3.36
N ILE A 305 -19.31 -12.06 2.40
CA ILE A 305 -19.62 -12.27 0.98
C ILE A 305 -19.96 -13.75 0.70
N VAL A 306 -19.18 -14.68 1.24
CA VAL A 306 -19.43 -16.14 1.13
C VAL A 306 -20.79 -16.54 1.70
N ASP A 307 -21.16 -15.96 2.84
CA ASP A 307 -22.47 -16.15 3.48
C ASP A 307 -23.60 -15.60 2.60
N HIS A 308 -23.42 -14.41 2.03
CA HIS A 308 -24.43 -13.79 1.18
C HIS A 308 -24.71 -14.60 -0.09
N ILE A 309 -23.69 -15.18 -0.71
CA ILE A 309 -23.85 -16.05 -1.90
C ILE A 309 -24.22 -17.50 -1.53
N GLU A 310 -24.60 -17.75 -0.27
CA GLU A 310 -25.03 -19.04 0.27
C GLU A 310 -23.99 -20.18 0.11
N ALA A 311 -22.70 -19.82 0.11
CA ALA A 311 -21.61 -20.76 -0.16
C ALA A 311 -20.89 -21.29 1.10
N SER A 312 -21.30 -20.93 2.30
CA SER A 312 -20.62 -21.29 3.57
C SER A 312 -20.56 -22.79 3.84
N SER A 313 -21.42 -23.59 3.18
CA SER A 313 -21.34 -25.06 3.26
C SER A 313 -20.21 -25.66 2.40
N LEU A 314 -19.75 -24.92 1.38
CA LEU A 314 -18.72 -25.35 0.44
C LEU A 314 -17.38 -24.65 0.71
N ILE A 315 -17.42 -23.38 1.09
CA ILE A 315 -16.26 -22.54 1.34
C ILE A 315 -16.18 -22.21 2.82
N ASN A 316 -14.98 -22.32 3.38
CA ASN A 316 -14.64 -21.69 4.65
C ASN A 316 -13.45 -20.74 4.47
N VAL A 317 -13.38 -19.71 5.31
CA VAL A 317 -12.28 -18.75 5.32
C VAL A 317 -11.47 -18.99 6.59
N VAL A 318 -10.14 -19.01 6.48
CA VAL A 318 -9.23 -19.17 7.62
C VAL A 318 -8.27 -17.99 7.63
N ALA A 319 -8.28 -17.23 8.72
CA ALA A 319 -7.44 -16.06 8.90
C ALA A 319 -6.06 -16.46 9.43
N ALA A 320 -5.00 -16.10 8.72
CA ALA A 320 -3.64 -16.10 9.23
C ALA A 320 -3.43 -14.95 10.21
N ASP A 321 -2.46 -15.06 11.13
CA ASP A 321 -2.06 -13.97 12.03
C ASP A 321 -1.20 -12.92 11.32
N GLN A 322 -1.80 -12.29 10.32
CA GLN A 322 -1.24 -11.19 9.56
C GLN A 322 -2.38 -10.23 9.22
N ASP A 323 -2.15 -8.92 9.31
CA ASP A 323 -3.15 -7.90 8.97
C ASP A 323 -3.38 -7.83 7.45
N ILE A 324 -2.31 -7.99 6.66
CA ILE A 324 -2.31 -7.79 5.21
C ILE A 324 -2.02 -9.13 4.51
N ALA A 325 -2.97 -9.60 3.68
CA ALA A 325 -2.90 -10.92 3.05
C ALA A 325 -1.70 -11.08 2.09
N CYS A 326 -1.31 -9.99 1.43
CA CYS A 326 -0.12 -9.96 0.57
C CYS A 326 1.18 -10.20 1.35
N LEU A 327 1.18 -9.96 2.66
CA LEU A 327 2.35 -10.11 3.53
C LEU A 327 2.34 -11.43 4.31
N ILE A 328 1.43 -12.36 3.99
CA ILE A 328 1.47 -13.71 4.55
C ILE A 328 2.75 -14.42 4.10
N THR A 329 3.44 -15.04 5.05
CA THR A 329 4.68 -15.80 4.88
C THR A 329 4.51 -17.25 5.29
N HIS A 330 5.55 -18.08 5.09
CA HIS A 330 5.53 -19.48 5.50
C HIS A 330 5.30 -19.66 7.02
N GLN A 331 5.82 -18.75 7.85
CA GLN A 331 5.62 -18.78 9.30
C GLN A 331 4.14 -18.63 9.66
N ASP A 332 3.40 -17.77 8.95
CA ASP A 332 1.96 -17.59 9.19
C ASP A 332 1.17 -18.86 8.85
N LEU A 333 1.57 -19.58 7.80
CA LEU A 333 0.96 -20.88 7.45
C LEU A 333 1.28 -21.98 8.47
N GLU A 334 2.48 -21.93 9.08
CA GLU A 334 2.89 -22.90 10.09
C GLU A 334 2.09 -22.77 11.40
N GLU A 335 1.43 -21.63 11.64
CA GLU A 335 0.62 -21.35 12.82
C GLU A 335 -0.86 -21.72 12.65
N LEU A 336 -1.30 -22.03 11.43
CA LEU A 336 -2.70 -22.39 11.14
C LEU A 336 -3.10 -23.74 11.75
N ASP A 337 -4.35 -23.83 12.23
CA ASP A 337 -4.97 -25.12 12.57
C ASP A 337 -5.41 -25.85 11.30
N LEU A 338 -4.68 -26.89 10.94
CA LEU A 338 -4.92 -27.66 9.72
C LEU A 338 -6.27 -28.41 9.73
N LYS A 339 -6.87 -28.61 10.90
CA LYS A 339 -8.20 -29.23 11.01
C LYS A 339 -9.31 -28.38 10.41
N GLU A 340 -9.07 -27.08 10.28
CA GLU A 340 -10.02 -26.15 9.65
C GLU A 340 -9.86 -26.14 8.13
N LEU A 341 -8.82 -26.77 7.58
CA LEU A 341 -8.53 -26.73 6.15
C LEU A 341 -9.13 -27.93 5.42
N LYS A 342 -9.83 -27.64 4.32
CA LYS A 342 -10.29 -28.62 3.33
C LYS A 342 -9.14 -29.10 2.44
N GLU A 343 -9.43 -30.09 1.59
CA GLU A 343 -8.44 -30.67 0.65
C GLU A 343 -7.99 -29.69 -0.45
N THR A 344 -8.82 -28.71 -0.83
CA THR A 344 -8.38 -27.61 -1.71
C THR A 344 -8.22 -26.33 -0.89
N VAL A 345 -7.07 -25.68 -1.02
CA VAL A 345 -6.76 -24.41 -0.33
C VAL A 345 -6.39 -23.33 -1.34
N ILE A 346 -7.07 -22.19 -1.26
CA ILE A 346 -6.79 -20.99 -2.05
C ILE A 346 -5.93 -20.04 -1.21
N LEU A 347 -4.70 -19.80 -1.64
CA LEU A 347 -3.79 -18.81 -1.08
C LEU A 347 -3.94 -17.45 -1.76
N PRO A 348 -3.71 -16.33 -1.06
CA PRO A 348 -3.63 -15.01 -1.70
C PRO A 348 -2.57 -14.98 -2.80
N GLY A 349 -2.91 -14.39 -3.94
CA GLY A 349 -2.05 -14.39 -5.13
C GLY A 349 -0.68 -13.73 -4.91
N ARG A 350 -0.61 -12.77 -3.97
CA ARG A 350 0.61 -12.00 -3.66
C ARG A 350 1.34 -12.43 -2.38
N ALA A 351 0.86 -13.44 -1.66
CA ALA A 351 1.51 -13.86 -0.41
C ALA A 351 2.96 -14.30 -0.64
N PHE A 352 3.87 -13.90 0.26
CA PHE A 352 5.29 -14.25 0.32
C PHE A 352 5.52 -15.68 0.82
N VAL A 353 4.96 -16.64 0.09
CA VAL A 353 5.12 -18.08 0.32
C VAL A 353 5.58 -18.72 -0.97
N TYR A 354 6.49 -19.69 -0.90
CA TYR A 354 6.81 -20.52 -2.05
C TYR A 354 5.78 -21.65 -2.19
N ASP A 355 5.22 -21.87 -3.38
CA ASP A 355 4.04 -22.75 -3.57
C ASP A 355 4.26 -24.17 -3.03
N LYS A 356 5.39 -24.81 -3.36
CA LYS A 356 5.70 -26.15 -2.85
C LYS A 356 5.85 -26.17 -1.32
N LYS A 357 6.40 -25.10 -0.74
CA LYS A 357 6.54 -24.97 0.71
C LYS A 357 5.17 -24.83 1.38
N ALA A 358 4.23 -24.14 0.72
CA ALA A 358 2.86 -24.06 1.20
C ALA A 358 2.18 -25.44 1.21
N GLU A 359 2.28 -26.21 0.13
CA GLU A 359 1.74 -27.58 0.06
C GLU A 359 2.32 -28.46 1.17
N GLU A 360 3.64 -28.41 1.39
CA GLU A 360 4.32 -29.14 2.46
C GLU A 360 3.81 -28.75 3.86
N ILE A 361 3.70 -27.45 4.14
CA ILE A 361 3.24 -26.95 5.45
C ILE A 361 1.77 -27.33 5.68
N LEU A 362 0.92 -27.06 4.69
CA LEU A 362 -0.52 -27.23 4.80
C LEU A 362 -0.92 -28.72 4.76
N SER A 363 -0.05 -29.63 4.33
CA SER A 363 -0.32 -31.09 4.32
C SER A 363 0.42 -31.87 5.42
N ARG A 364 1.08 -31.18 6.37
CA ARG A 364 1.91 -31.84 7.40
C ARG A 364 1.14 -32.71 8.40
N ASP A 365 -0.19 -32.60 8.45
CA ASP A 365 -1.08 -33.47 9.25
C ASP A 365 -1.39 -34.81 8.55
N GLY A 366 -0.86 -35.05 7.34
CA GLY A 366 -1.04 -36.26 6.57
C GLY A 366 -2.23 -36.24 5.61
N VAL A 367 -3.01 -35.15 5.55
CA VAL A 367 -4.02 -34.93 4.51
C VAL A 367 -3.35 -34.23 3.34
N GLU A 368 -3.37 -34.86 2.17
CA GLU A 368 -2.84 -34.26 0.94
C GLU A 368 -3.76 -33.12 0.50
N ARG A 369 -3.23 -31.88 0.47
CA ARG A 369 -3.98 -30.70 0.06
C ARG A 369 -3.46 -30.13 -1.26
N LEU A 370 -4.38 -29.84 -2.17
CA LEU A 370 -4.10 -29.05 -3.37
C LEU A 370 -4.09 -27.57 -2.99
N VAL A 371 -2.92 -26.94 -3.08
CA VAL A 371 -2.75 -25.51 -2.78
C VAL A 371 -2.63 -24.74 -4.10
N VAL A 372 -3.53 -23.79 -4.30
CA VAL A 372 -3.55 -22.95 -5.51
C VAL A 372 -3.61 -21.48 -5.14
N ARG A 373 -3.18 -20.60 -6.05
CA ARG A 373 -3.27 -19.15 -5.88
C ARG A 373 -4.63 -18.65 -6.35
N GLY A 374 -5.25 -17.82 -5.52
CA GLY A 374 -6.38 -16.98 -5.91
C GLY A 374 -5.91 -15.68 -6.59
N PRO A 375 -6.83 -14.72 -6.77
CA PRO A 375 -6.51 -13.41 -7.31
C PRO A 375 -5.44 -12.68 -6.51
N ASP A 376 -4.74 -11.77 -7.20
CA ASP A 376 -3.68 -10.96 -6.62
C ASP A 376 -4.20 -9.98 -5.56
N LYS A 377 -5.40 -9.43 -5.78
CA LYS A 377 -6.10 -8.53 -4.88
C LYS A 377 -7.60 -8.81 -4.97
N LEU A 378 -8.30 -8.75 -3.85
CA LEU A 378 -9.77 -8.83 -3.80
C LEU A 378 -10.45 -7.46 -3.65
N SER A 379 -9.67 -6.44 -3.27
CA SER A 379 -10.12 -5.05 -3.13
C SER A 379 -8.89 -4.13 -3.27
N VAL A 380 -9.08 -2.84 -3.00
CA VAL A 380 -8.05 -1.80 -3.01
C VAL A 380 -7.82 -1.26 -1.60
N ASP A 381 -6.61 -0.78 -1.31
CA ASP A 381 -6.30 -0.09 -0.06
C ASP A 381 -6.64 1.41 -0.13
N GLY A 382 -6.45 2.12 0.99
CA GLY A 382 -6.70 3.55 1.10
C GLY A 382 -5.78 4.44 0.26
N GLU A 383 -4.64 3.93 -0.22
CA GLU A 383 -3.75 4.67 -1.12
C GLU A 383 -4.33 4.70 -2.54
N MET A 384 -4.87 3.57 -3.00
CA MET A 384 -5.53 3.50 -4.30
C MET A 384 -6.95 4.07 -4.28
N SER A 385 -7.73 3.78 -3.24
CA SER A 385 -9.16 4.13 -3.19
C SER A 385 -9.43 5.63 -3.21
N GLY A 386 -8.48 6.44 -2.71
CA GLY A 386 -8.57 7.91 -2.74
C GLY A 386 -8.64 8.51 -4.15
N THR A 387 -8.29 7.74 -5.18
CA THR A 387 -8.33 8.17 -6.59
C THR A 387 -9.47 7.55 -7.41
N LEU A 388 -10.25 6.65 -6.79
CA LEU A 388 -11.28 5.86 -7.47
C LEU A 388 -12.68 6.27 -7.04
N SER A 389 -13.63 6.17 -7.96
CA SER A 389 -15.04 6.29 -7.60
C SER A 389 -15.52 5.03 -6.89
N ARG A 390 -16.63 5.14 -6.13
CA ARG A 390 -17.28 3.98 -5.52
C ARG A 390 -17.68 2.91 -6.55
N GLU A 391 -18.09 3.33 -7.76
CA GLU A 391 -18.42 2.41 -8.86
C GLU A 391 -17.18 1.63 -9.34
N ASP A 392 -16.02 2.30 -9.45
CA ASP A 392 -14.76 1.66 -9.81
C ASP A 392 -14.33 0.64 -8.75
N ILE A 393 -14.53 0.94 -7.47
CA ILE A 393 -14.26 0.01 -6.35
C ILE A 393 -15.14 -1.23 -6.49
N LEU A 394 -16.47 -1.05 -6.54
CA LEU A 394 -17.41 -2.16 -6.64
C LEU A 394 -17.13 -3.03 -7.86
N LYS A 395 -16.85 -2.41 -9.02
CA LYS A 395 -16.48 -3.15 -10.24
C LYS A 395 -15.19 -3.94 -10.07
N THR A 396 -14.16 -3.34 -9.48
CA THR A 396 -12.87 -4.01 -9.23
C THR A 396 -13.06 -5.21 -8.31
N GLU A 397 -13.80 -5.05 -7.22
CA GLU A 397 -14.11 -6.12 -6.28
C GLU A 397 -14.95 -7.22 -6.94
N LEU A 398 -15.96 -6.87 -7.75
CA LEU A 398 -16.82 -7.86 -8.43
C LEU A 398 -16.00 -8.76 -9.36
N ILE A 399 -15.11 -8.16 -10.16
CA ILE A 399 -14.22 -8.92 -11.04
C ILE A 399 -13.32 -9.83 -10.21
N ALA A 400 -12.71 -9.31 -9.14
CA ALA A 400 -11.82 -10.11 -8.31
C ALA A 400 -12.53 -11.26 -7.58
N PHE A 401 -13.74 -11.05 -7.08
CA PHE A 401 -14.54 -12.12 -6.46
C PHE A 401 -15.03 -13.13 -7.48
N GLN A 402 -15.37 -12.70 -8.70
CA GLN A 402 -15.69 -13.62 -9.79
C GLN A 402 -14.49 -14.51 -10.12
N ASP A 403 -13.29 -13.92 -10.28
CA ASP A 403 -12.06 -14.68 -10.54
C ASP A 403 -11.75 -15.67 -9.40
N LEU A 404 -11.99 -15.27 -8.15
CA LEU A 404 -11.83 -16.15 -6.98
C LEU A 404 -12.81 -17.33 -7.04
N ILE A 405 -14.09 -17.08 -7.33
CA ILE A 405 -15.11 -18.12 -7.45
C ILE A 405 -14.79 -19.07 -8.61
N GLU A 406 -14.33 -18.55 -9.74
CA GLU A 406 -13.91 -19.38 -10.88
C GLU A 406 -12.72 -20.28 -10.52
N ALA A 407 -11.73 -19.74 -9.81
CA ALA A 407 -10.61 -20.54 -9.29
C ALA A 407 -11.10 -21.64 -8.34
N ILE A 408 -12.01 -21.33 -7.41
CA ILE A 408 -12.61 -22.32 -6.50
C ILE A 408 -13.37 -23.39 -7.28
N ASN A 409 -14.20 -23.01 -8.25
CA ASN A 409 -14.99 -23.95 -9.04
C ASN A 409 -14.10 -24.86 -9.91
N PHE A 410 -12.98 -24.33 -10.39
CA PHE A 410 -12.06 -25.06 -11.25
C PHE A 410 -11.18 -26.04 -10.47
N PHE A 411 -10.58 -25.61 -9.35
CA PHE A 411 -9.62 -26.41 -8.57
C PHE A 411 -10.25 -27.14 -7.37
N GLY A 412 -11.38 -26.65 -6.90
CA GLY A 412 -12.08 -27.23 -5.75
C GLY A 412 -12.68 -28.60 -6.06
N ILE A 413 -12.90 -29.37 -4.99
CA ILE A 413 -13.50 -30.69 -5.10
C ILE A 413 -15.01 -30.54 -5.27
N ARG A 414 -15.53 -31.07 -6.37
CA ARG A 414 -16.98 -31.06 -6.62
C ARG A 414 -17.70 -31.92 -5.60
N ARG A 415 -18.69 -31.33 -4.95
CA ARG A 415 -19.63 -32.09 -4.12
C ARG A 415 -20.54 -32.90 -5.06
N LYS A 416 -20.52 -34.23 -4.91
CA LYS A 416 -21.35 -35.14 -5.70
C LYS A 416 -22.83 -35.04 -5.36
#